data_AF-A0A7V3VCE9-F1
#
_entry.id   AF-A0A7V3VCE9-F1
#
_cell.length_a   1.000
_cell.length_b   1.000
_cell.length_c   1.000
_cell.angle_alpha   90.00
_cell.angle_beta   90.00
_cell.angle_gamma   90.00
#
_symmetry.space_group_name_H-M   'P 1'
#
loop_
_entity.id
_entity.type
_entity.pdbx_description
1 polymer ?
#
loop_
_entity_poly.entity_id
_entity_poly.type
_entity_poly.pdbx_seq_one_letter_code
_entity_poly.pdbx_strand_id
1 'polypeptide(L)'
;LNNQNPYGLVAVQYLSSHDEVANGKRRPARDLKDRGSWGDSEYDAQAQTITALATIIMARGYPMIFMGDEFLEGYYSGNQEYFKDDQPITWANLTNTRASNTMRAVRDLINIRKTEINKPWYVDIQVIHVNNTAKVIGFSRGDSIYVIINYDKVNYTNSTSYGIPFPSAGTWNLIFKHPSGDYGDSWADSRLTPSVSYSGSGNVNINIPEYGVLIYKKQ
;
A
#
# COMPACT_ATOMS: atom_id res chain seq x y z
N LEU A 1 33.76 -12.23 -10.14
CA LEU A 1 33.08 -11.70 -11.34
C LEU A 1 32.96 -10.20 -11.15
N ASN A 2 33.75 -9.46 -11.92
CA ASN A 2 33.92 -8.03 -11.79
C ASN A 2 32.64 -7.29 -12.18
N ASN A 3 32.37 -6.25 -11.39
CA ASN A 3 31.32 -5.25 -11.52
C ASN A 3 31.25 -4.67 -12.95
N GLN A 4 30.33 -5.19 -13.76
CA GLN A 4 30.02 -4.74 -15.12
C GLN A 4 28.54 -4.33 -15.19
N ASN A 5 28.12 -3.39 -14.32
CA ASN A 5 27.10 -2.37 -14.57
C ASN A 5 26.79 -1.62 -13.24
N PRO A 6 27.36 -0.44 -12.97
CA PRO A 6 27.01 0.35 -11.78
C PRO A 6 25.56 0.88 -11.82
N TYR A 7 24.86 0.74 -12.95
CA TYR A 7 23.45 1.04 -13.19
C TYR A 7 22.65 -0.24 -13.46
N GLY A 8 22.91 -1.31 -12.70
CA GLY A 8 22.27 -2.63 -12.84
C GLY A 8 20.77 -2.54 -13.12
N LEU A 9 20.26 -3.47 -13.92
CA LEU A 9 18.87 -3.54 -14.36
C LEU A 9 17.91 -3.05 -13.27
N VAL A 10 17.28 -1.93 -13.55
CA VAL A 10 16.38 -1.28 -12.62
C VAL A 10 15.00 -1.91 -12.78
N ALA A 11 14.46 -2.49 -11.70
CA ALA A 11 13.11 -3.03 -11.72
C ALA A 11 12.06 -1.90 -11.68
N VAL A 12 11.11 -1.93 -12.60
CA VAL A 12 9.90 -1.09 -12.53
C VAL A 12 8.81 -1.90 -11.86
N GLN A 13 8.24 -1.35 -10.79
CA GLN A 13 7.12 -1.94 -10.05
C GLN A 13 5.85 -1.23 -10.50
N TYR A 14 4.86 -1.94 -11.02
CA TYR A 14 3.65 -1.32 -11.52
C TYR A 14 2.42 -2.13 -11.13
N LEU A 15 1.33 -1.43 -10.87
CA LEU A 15 0.00 -2.01 -10.70
C LEU A 15 -0.71 -2.11 -12.05
N SER A 16 -0.64 -1.03 -12.81
CA SER A 16 -1.27 -0.92 -14.12
C SER A 16 -0.39 -0.07 -15.04
N SER A 17 -0.66 -0.16 -16.34
CA SER A 17 -0.08 0.66 -17.40
C SER A 17 -1.19 0.97 -18.41
N HIS A 18 -0.91 1.87 -19.36
CA HIS A 18 -1.87 2.16 -20.43
C HIS A 18 -2.33 0.91 -21.20
N ASP A 19 -1.49 -0.12 -21.32
CA ASP A 19 -1.83 -1.40 -21.95
C ASP A 19 -2.72 -2.27 -21.06
N GLU A 20 -2.53 -2.23 -19.74
CA GLU A 20 -3.30 -3.04 -18.79
C GLU A 20 -4.68 -2.45 -18.48
N VAL A 21 -4.91 -1.19 -18.85
CA VAL A 21 -6.22 -0.54 -18.67
C VAL A 21 -6.90 -0.19 -20.00
N ALA A 22 -6.42 -0.71 -21.12
CA ALA A 22 -7.01 -0.55 -22.46
C ALA A 22 -7.29 -1.91 -23.12
N ASN A 23 -7.69 -1.93 -24.40
CA ASN A 23 -7.80 -3.14 -25.23
C ASN A 23 -8.68 -4.27 -24.65
N GLY A 24 -9.83 -3.91 -24.07
CA GLY A 24 -10.76 -4.88 -23.46
C GLY A 24 -10.48 -5.19 -21.98
N LYS A 25 -9.42 -4.60 -21.41
CA LYS A 25 -9.19 -4.53 -19.97
C LYS A 25 -9.75 -3.22 -19.38
N ARG A 26 -9.82 -3.13 -18.06
CA ARG A 26 -10.39 -2.00 -17.32
C ARG A 26 -9.42 -1.52 -16.25
N ARG A 27 -9.67 -0.34 -15.70
CA ARG A 27 -8.89 0.18 -14.57
C ARG A 27 -9.06 -0.71 -13.34
N PRO A 28 -8.04 -0.88 -12.49
CA PRO A 28 -8.15 -1.69 -11.28
C PRO A 28 -9.32 -1.27 -10.38
N ALA A 29 -9.56 0.04 -10.25
CA ALA A 29 -10.67 0.57 -9.46
C ALA A 29 -12.05 0.18 -10.03
N ARG A 30 -12.17 0.01 -11.36
CA ARG A 30 -13.39 -0.49 -12.00
C ARG A 30 -13.59 -1.98 -11.75
N ASP A 31 -12.53 -2.79 -11.82
CA ASP A 31 -12.59 -4.23 -11.52
C ASP A 31 -13.00 -4.49 -10.07
N LEU A 32 -12.59 -3.62 -9.16
CA LEU A 32 -12.99 -3.67 -7.75
C LEU A 32 -14.51 -3.47 -7.57
N LYS A 33 -15.12 -2.58 -8.36
CA LYS A 33 -16.57 -2.32 -8.31
C LYS A 33 -17.43 -3.49 -8.78
N ASP A 34 -16.90 -4.35 -9.67
CA ASP A 34 -17.64 -5.49 -10.22
C ASP A 34 -17.34 -6.82 -9.48
N ARG A 35 -16.60 -6.75 -8.35
CA ARG A 35 -16.03 -7.94 -7.67
C ARG A 35 -16.94 -8.62 -6.63
N GLY A 36 -18.19 -8.19 -6.46
CA GLY A 36 -19.13 -8.80 -5.52
C GLY A 36 -18.70 -8.59 -4.05
N SER A 37 -18.97 -9.58 -3.18
CA SER A 37 -18.73 -9.51 -1.72
C SER A 37 -17.30 -9.09 -1.27
N TRP A 38 -16.33 -9.07 -2.18
CA TRP A 38 -14.94 -8.65 -1.97
C TRP A 38 -14.63 -7.21 -2.45
N GLY A 39 -15.61 -6.49 -2.99
CA GLY A 39 -15.39 -5.18 -3.64
C GLY A 39 -16.64 -4.28 -3.80
N ASP A 40 -17.80 -4.66 -3.26
CA ASP A 40 -19.06 -3.93 -3.50
C ASP A 40 -19.18 -2.56 -2.79
N SER A 41 -18.16 -2.12 -2.04
CA SER A 41 -18.17 -0.82 -1.38
C SER A 41 -17.04 0.09 -1.83
N GLU A 42 -17.30 1.41 -1.80
CA GLU A 42 -16.29 2.43 -2.11
C GLU A 42 -15.12 2.39 -1.11
N TYR A 43 -15.40 1.94 0.12
CA TYR A 43 -14.37 1.63 1.11
C TYR A 43 -13.46 0.49 0.65
N ASP A 44 -14.02 -0.66 0.25
CA ASP A 44 -13.24 -1.81 -0.21
C ASP A 44 -12.37 -1.43 -1.43
N ALA A 45 -12.93 -0.64 -2.35
CA ALA A 45 -12.21 -0.17 -3.52
C ALA A 45 -11.04 0.77 -3.17
N GLN A 46 -11.27 1.73 -2.27
CA GLN A 46 -10.22 2.60 -1.75
C GLN A 46 -9.14 1.79 -1.04
N ALA A 47 -9.53 0.89 -0.13
CA ALA A 47 -8.60 0.18 0.73
C ALA A 47 -7.70 -0.78 -0.04
N GLN A 48 -8.27 -1.51 -1.00
CA GLN A 48 -7.50 -2.37 -1.90
C GLN A 48 -6.59 -1.55 -2.82
N THR A 49 -7.03 -0.39 -3.30
CA THR A 49 -6.19 0.49 -4.13
C THR A 49 -5.01 1.03 -3.35
N ILE A 50 -5.23 1.54 -2.13
CA ILE A 50 -4.14 2.02 -1.26
C ILE A 50 -3.19 0.88 -0.92
N THR A 51 -3.70 -0.33 -0.65
CA THR A 51 -2.90 -1.53 -0.41
C THR A 51 -2.02 -1.92 -1.59
N ALA A 52 -2.59 -1.92 -2.80
CA ALA A 52 -1.88 -2.20 -4.04
C ALA A 52 -0.81 -1.15 -4.34
N LEU A 53 -1.16 0.14 -4.19
CA LEU A 53 -0.21 1.24 -4.39
C LEU A 53 0.90 1.25 -3.34
N ALA A 54 0.59 0.97 -2.07
CA ALA A 54 1.60 0.82 -1.02
C ALA A 54 2.58 -0.33 -1.35
N THR A 55 2.09 -1.43 -1.93
CA THR A 55 2.93 -2.55 -2.34
C THR A 55 3.97 -2.10 -3.36
N ILE A 56 3.57 -1.43 -4.44
CA ILE A 56 4.50 -0.99 -5.49
C ILE A 56 5.38 0.20 -5.04
N ILE A 57 4.82 1.13 -4.25
CA ILE A 57 5.53 2.32 -3.75
C ILE A 57 6.57 1.90 -2.72
N MET A 58 6.33 0.87 -1.92
CA MET A 58 7.29 0.44 -0.88
C MET A 58 8.24 -0.67 -1.34
N ALA A 59 8.02 -1.27 -2.51
CA ALA A 59 8.93 -2.23 -3.11
C ALA A 59 10.28 -1.61 -3.57
N ARG A 60 11.28 -2.47 -3.81
CA ARG A 60 12.56 -2.08 -4.41
C ARG A 60 12.38 -1.78 -5.91
N GLY A 61 13.05 -0.73 -6.42
CA GLY A 61 12.96 -0.32 -7.82
C GLY A 61 12.29 1.03 -8.02
N TYR A 62 11.65 1.27 -9.16
CA TYR A 62 10.92 2.51 -9.43
C TYR A 62 9.43 2.20 -9.54
N PRO A 63 8.58 2.76 -8.66
CA PRO A 63 7.15 2.61 -8.80
C PRO A 63 6.67 3.40 -10.02
N MET A 64 5.87 2.76 -10.86
CA MET A 64 5.10 3.39 -11.91
C MET A 64 3.63 3.36 -11.51
N ILE A 65 3.02 4.54 -11.46
CA ILE A 65 1.60 4.73 -11.18
C ILE A 65 0.98 5.26 -12.48
N PHE A 66 -0.04 4.57 -12.99
CA PHE A 66 -0.75 5.06 -14.16
C PHE A 66 -1.73 6.15 -13.72
N MET A 67 -1.84 7.19 -14.56
CA MET A 67 -2.63 8.36 -14.23
C MET A 67 -4.10 7.98 -13.97
N GLY A 68 -4.66 8.46 -12.85
CA GLY A 68 -6.01 8.12 -12.39
C GLY A 68 -6.04 7.04 -11.30
N ASP A 69 -5.04 6.17 -11.21
CA ASP A 69 -4.99 5.15 -10.16
C ASP A 69 -4.85 5.78 -8.77
N GLU A 70 -4.25 6.97 -8.68
CA GLU A 70 -4.03 7.69 -7.43
C GLU A 70 -5.30 8.27 -6.80
N PHE A 71 -6.45 8.25 -7.49
CA PHE A 71 -7.73 8.74 -6.96
C PHE A 71 -8.96 7.92 -7.37
N LEU A 72 -8.77 6.63 -7.72
CA LEU A 72 -9.85 5.69 -8.07
C LEU A 72 -10.58 6.03 -9.39
N GLU A 73 -9.86 6.49 -10.41
CA GLU A 73 -10.44 6.70 -11.73
C GLU A 73 -11.07 5.40 -12.27
N GLY A 74 -12.28 5.52 -12.82
CA GLY A 74 -13.07 4.38 -13.30
C GLY A 74 -13.98 3.73 -12.25
N TYR A 75 -13.85 4.07 -10.96
CA TYR A 75 -14.82 3.65 -9.94
C TYR A 75 -16.13 4.46 -10.00
N TYR A 76 -16.01 5.79 -10.04
CA TYR A 76 -17.14 6.73 -10.11
C TYR A 76 -17.72 6.82 -11.53
N SER A 77 -18.90 7.46 -11.64
CA SER A 77 -19.55 7.71 -12.93
C SER A 77 -18.66 8.58 -13.83
N GLY A 78 -18.37 8.10 -15.04
CA GLY A 78 -17.56 8.82 -16.01
C GLY A 78 -17.14 7.92 -17.17
N ASN A 79 -16.57 8.51 -18.23
CA ASN A 79 -16.24 7.81 -19.47
C ASN A 79 -14.89 7.05 -19.45
N GLN A 80 -14.37 6.72 -18.27
CA GLN A 80 -12.98 6.28 -18.05
C GLN A 80 -12.87 4.95 -17.29
N GLU A 81 -13.84 4.03 -17.48
CA GLU A 81 -13.74 2.65 -16.96
C GLU A 81 -12.48 1.90 -17.47
N TYR A 82 -11.98 2.35 -18.63
CA TYR A 82 -10.75 1.93 -19.29
C TYR A 82 -10.10 3.18 -19.88
N PHE A 83 -8.80 3.13 -20.17
CA PHE A 83 -8.06 4.23 -20.76
C PHE A 83 -8.48 4.46 -22.21
N LYS A 84 -8.67 5.74 -22.53
CA LYS A 84 -8.91 6.26 -23.87
C LYS A 84 -7.99 7.46 -24.07
N ASP A 85 -7.23 7.45 -25.15
CA ASP A 85 -6.27 8.51 -25.48
C ASP A 85 -6.93 9.81 -25.94
N ASP A 86 -8.19 9.74 -26.38
CA ASP A 86 -9.02 10.88 -26.82
C ASP A 86 -9.88 11.51 -25.70
N GLN A 87 -9.83 10.97 -24.48
CA GLN A 87 -10.63 11.46 -23.35
C GLN A 87 -9.73 11.91 -22.19
N PRO A 88 -9.95 13.12 -21.62
CA PRO A 88 -9.17 13.59 -20.49
C PRO A 88 -9.49 12.79 -19.21
N ILE A 89 -8.59 12.88 -18.23
CA ILE A 89 -8.85 12.45 -16.86
C ILE A 89 -10.07 13.16 -16.28
N THR A 90 -10.92 12.41 -15.57
CA THR A 90 -12.12 12.94 -14.91
C THR A 90 -11.77 13.61 -13.58
N TRP A 91 -11.06 14.73 -13.59
CA TRP A 91 -10.64 15.46 -12.37
C TRP A 91 -11.78 15.84 -11.43
N ALA A 92 -13.01 15.97 -11.94
CA ALA A 92 -14.22 16.17 -11.14
C ALA A 92 -14.44 15.07 -10.08
N ASN A 93 -13.89 13.86 -10.29
CA ASN A 93 -13.95 12.76 -9.32
C ASN A 93 -13.28 13.09 -7.98
N LEU A 94 -12.36 14.06 -7.94
CA LEU A 94 -11.74 14.53 -6.70
C LEU A 94 -12.72 15.23 -5.75
N THR A 95 -13.93 15.58 -6.21
CA THR A 95 -15.01 16.05 -5.32
C THR A 95 -15.52 14.95 -4.39
N ASN A 96 -15.32 13.67 -4.74
CA ASN A 96 -15.63 12.55 -3.86
C ASN A 96 -14.59 12.44 -2.74
N THR A 97 -15.05 12.24 -1.51
CA THR A 97 -14.18 12.19 -0.33
C THR A 97 -13.16 11.06 -0.39
N ARG A 98 -13.55 9.85 -0.84
CA ARG A 98 -12.60 8.73 -0.91
C ARG A 98 -11.58 8.89 -2.05
N ALA A 99 -11.96 9.51 -3.17
CA ALA A 99 -11.01 9.85 -4.24
C ALA A 99 -9.90 10.77 -3.73
N SER A 100 -10.28 11.90 -3.12
CA SER A 100 -9.32 12.88 -2.58
C SER A 100 -8.49 12.31 -1.42
N ASN A 101 -9.07 11.45 -0.57
CA ASN A 101 -8.35 10.76 0.49
C ASN A 101 -7.37 9.71 -0.03
N THR A 102 -7.71 8.99 -1.11
CA THR A 102 -6.78 8.05 -1.79
C THR A 102 -5.57 8.82 -2.30
N MET A 103 -5.79 9.96 -2.96
CA MET A 103 -4.70 10.80 -3.45
C MET A 103 -3.80 11.29 -2.33
N ARG A 104 -4.37 11.62 -1.16
CA ARG A 104 -3.62 11.98 0.05
C ARG A 104 -2.78 10.81 0.57
N ALA A 105 -3.33 9.61 0.66
CA ALA A 105 -2.60 8.42 1.09
C ALA A 105 -1.42 8.12 0.15
N VAL A 106 -1.64 8.18 -1.16
CA VAL A 106 -0.60 7.98 -2.18
C VAL A 106 0.51 9.02 -2.06
N ARG A 107 0.14 10.29 -1.90
CA ARG A 107 1.11 11.39 -1.66
C ARG A 107 1.95 11.12 -0.42
N ASP A 108 1.33 10.69 0.68
CA ASP A 108 2.04 10.45 1.94
C ASP A 108 2.97 9.23 1.84
N LEU A 109 2.55 8.14 1.16
CA LEU A 109 3.40 6.99 0.84
C LEU A 109 4.62 7.40 -0.01
N ILE A 110 4.42 8.23 -1.04
CA ILE A 110 5.51 8.76 -1.87
C ILE A 110 6.46 9.61 -1.03
N ASN A 111 5.93 10.44 -0.12
CA ASN A 111 6.75 11.24 0.78
C ASN A 111 7.61 10.35 1.68
N ILE A 112 7.02 9.34 2.32
CA ILE A 112 7.76 8.38 3.16
C ILE A 112 8.85 7.68 2.35
N ARG A 113 8.54 7.22 1.14
CA ARG A 113 9.55 6.60 0.24
C ARG A 113 10.72 7.54 -0.02
N LYS A 114 10.45 8.84 -0.20
CA LYS A 114 11.47 9.85 -0.54
C LYS A 114 12.27 10.32 0.66
N THR A 115 11.66 10.42 1.84
CA THR A 115 12.28 11.04 3.03
C THR A 115 12.86 10.01 3.99
N GLU A 116 12.23 8.84 4.12
CA GLU A 116 12.59 7.87 5.15
C GLU A 116 13.45 6.72 4.63
N ILE A 117 13.51 6.52 3.31
CA ILE A 117 14.31 5.48 2.67
C ILE A 117 15.42 6.15 1.87
N ASN A 118 16.66 6.01 2.32
CA ASN A 118 17.82 6.48 1.56
C ASN A 118 17.95 5.66 0.25
N LYS A 119 18.15 6.30 -0.91
CA LYS A 119 18.28 5.63 -2.22
C LYS A 119 17.21 4.53 -2.45
N PRO A 120 15.92 4.88 -2.46
CA PRO A 120 14.81 3.91 -2.39
C PRO A 120 14.71 2.95 -3.57
N TRP A 121 15.37 3.25 -4.70
CA TRP A 121 15.46 2.33 -5.83
C TRP A 121 16.47 1.19 -5.61
N TYR A 122 17.47 1.41 -4.77
CA TYR A 122 18.59 0.49 -4.55
C TYR A 122 18.49 -0.24 -3.21
N VAL A 123 18.06 0.45 -2.14
CA VAL A 123 18.05 -0.12 -0.78
C VAL A 123 17.32 -1.45 -0.74
N ASP A 124 17.99 -2.41 -0.09
CA ASP A 124 17.56 -3.78 -0.01
C ASP A 124 16.19 -3.93 0.63
N ILE A 125 15.54 -4.99 0.19
CA ILE A 125 14.28 -5.47 0.74
C ILE A 125 14.57 -6.81 1.40
N GLN A 126 14.17 -6.96 2.65
CA GLN A 126 14.23 -8.23 3.35
C GLN A 126 12.82 -8.64 3.74
N VAL A 127 12.37 -9.79 3.26
CA VAL A 127 11.09 -10.35 3.69
C VAL A 127 11.27 -10.93 5.08
N ILE A 128 10.54 -10.36 6.05
CA ILE A 128 10.63 -10.72 7.47
C ILE A 128 9.51 -11.70 7.83
N HIS A 129 8.35 -11.55 7.20
CA HIS A 129 7.17 -12.36 7.47
C HIS A 129 6.39 -12.64 6.20
N VAL A 130 5.97 -13.89 6.01
CA VAL A 130 4.99 -14.27 4.99
C VAL A 130 4.00 -15.23 5.62
N ASN A 131 2.73 -14.87 5.59
CA ASN A 131 1.64 -15.75 5.94
C ASN A 131 0.67 -15.85 4.77
N ASN A 132 0.83 -16.91 3.97
CA ASN A 132 0.00 -17.15 2.79
C ASN A 132 -1.46 -17.51 3.13
N THR A 133 -1.73 -17.98 4.35
CA THR A 133 -3.09 -18.29 4.80
C THR A 133 -3.82 -17.01 5.20
N ALA A 134 -3.20 -16.19 6.04
CA ALA A 134 -3.76 -14.91 6.50
C ALA A 134 -3.62 -13.76 5.48
N LYS A 135 -2.89 -13.99 4.38
CA LYS A 135 -2.53 -12.99 3.35
C LYS A 135 -1.81 -11.76 3.92
N VAL A 136 -0.94 -11.97 4.90
CA VAL A 136 -0.13 -10.90 5.52
C VAL A 136 1.33 -11.06 5.11
N ILE A 137 1.94 -9.97 4.64
CA ILE A 137 3.38 -9.88 4.38
C ILE A 137 4.00 -8.78 5.26
N GLY A 138 5.21 -9.04 5.76
CA GLY A 138 6.05 -8.05 6.42
C GLY A 138 7.41 -8.02 5.75
N PHE A 139 7.88 -6.85 5.32
CA PHE A 139 9.21 -6.69 4.74
C PHE A 139 9.88 -5.39 5.19
N SER A 140 11.19 -5.43 5.39
CA SER A 140 11.98 -4.24 5.69
C SER A 140 12.51 -3.57 4.43
N ARG A 141 12.76 -2.27 4.53
CA ARG A 141 13.52 -1.48 3.57
C ARG A 141 14.72 -0.90 4.28
N GLY A 142 15.89 -1.50 4.05
CA GLY A 142 17.07 -1.28 4.89
C GLY A 142 16.79 -1.66 6.35
N ASP A 143 17.45 -0.96 7.28
CA ASP A 143 17.39 -1.29 8.71
C ASP A 143 16.38 -0.45 9.50
N SER A 144 15.76 0.55 8.86
CA SER A 144 14.97 1.58 9.54
C SER A 144 13.49 1.58 9.21
N ILE A 145 13.05 0.89 8.14
CA ILE A 145 11.64 0.89 7.72
C ILE A 145 11.12 -0.54 7.68
N TYR A 146 9.96 -0.76 8.32
CA TYR A 146 9.23 -2.01 8.27
C TYR A 146 7.83 -1.78 7.72
N VAL A 147 7.49 -2.51 6.67
CA VAL A 147 6.21 -2.41 5.97
C VAL A 147 5.44 -3.70 6.20
N ILE A 148 4.22 -3.58 6.71
CA ILE A 148 3.33 -4.70 6.98
C ILE A 148 2.05 -4.45 6.18
N ILE A 149 1.67 -5.43 5.36
CA ILE A 149 0.50 -5.35 4.49
C ILE A 149 -0.38 -6.58 4.73
N ASN A 150 -1.66 -6.34 5.00
CA ASN A 150 -2.72 -7.33 5.00
C ASN A 150 -3.53 -7.20 3.71
N TYR A 151 -3.53 -8.23 2.86
CA TYR A 151 -4.29 -8.24 1.61
C TYR A 151 -5.69 -8.84 1.78
N ASP A 152 -6.06 -9.28 2.99
CA ASP A 152 -7.36 -9.88 3.27
C ASP A 152 -8.34 -8.88 3.91
N LYS A 153 -9.63 -9.23 3.84
CA LYS A 153 -10.72 -8.57 4.55
C LYS A 153 -10.78 -8.97 6.03
N VAL A 154 -9.95 -9.92 6.46
CA VAL A 154 -9.85 -10.35 7.86
C VAL A 154 -9.19 -9.25 8.69
N ASN A 155 -9.84 -8.85 9.78
CA ASN A 155 -9.40 -7.80 10.69
C ASN A 155 -8.82 -8.38 11.99
N TYR A 156 -7.56 -8.02 12.31
CA TYR A 156 -6.83 -8.44 13.51
C TYR A 156 -6.69 -7.32 14.56
N THR A 157 -7.69 -6.43 14.69
CA THR A 157 -7.66 -5.29 15.65
C THR A 157 -8.54 -5.48 16.90
N ASN A 158 -9.25 -6.61 17.02
CA ASN A 158 -10.15 -6.94 18.13
C ASN A 158 -9.51 -7.96 19.08
N SER A 159 -10.25 -9.00 19.48
CA SER A 159 -9.84 -10.07 20.41
C SER A 159 -8.72 -10.98 19.87
N THR A 160 -8.26 -10.76 18.64
CA THR A 160 -7.24 -11.55 17.94
C THR A 160 -6.18 -10.61 17.40
N SER A 161 -5.20 -10.27 18.24
CA SER A 161 -3.99 -9.58 17.79
C SER A 161 -3.13 -10.52 16.96
N TYR A 162 -2.33 -9.96 16.05
CA TYR A 162 -1.53 -10.72 15.10
C TYR A 162 -0.06 -10.76 15.53
N GLY A 163 0.45 -11.96 15.80
CA GLY A 163 1.84 -12.17 16.15
C GLY A 163 2.75 -12.10 14.93
N ILE A 164 3.65 -11.12 14.90
CA ILE A 164 4.61 -10.92 13.81
C ILE A 164 6.01 -10.57 14.35
N PRO A 165 7.11 -11.11 13.78
CA PRO A 165 8.44 -10.67 14.14
C PRO A 165 8.74 -9.28 13.56
N PHE A 166 9.68 -8.55 14.18
CA PHE A 166 10.19 -7.28 13.68
C PHE A 166 11.63 -7.45 13.15
N PRO A 167 12.11 -6.57 12.26
CA PRO A 167 13.38 -6.78 11.55
C PRO A 167 14.62 -6.83 12.47
N SER A 168 14.62 -6.04 13.54
CA SER A 168 15.72 -5.99 14.50
C SER A 168 15.29 -5.38 15.84
N ALA A 169 16.03 -5.69 16.90
CA ALA A 169 15.77 -5.17 18.24
C ALA A 169 15.75 -3.62 18.26
N GLY A 170 14.92 -3.06 19.13
CA GLY A 170 14.74 -1.62 19.30
C GLY A 170 13.28 -1.19 19.30
N THR A 171 13.08 0.14 19.27
CA THR A 171 11.75 0.75 19.24
C THR A 171 11.36 1.13 17.81
N TRP A 172 10.16 0.73 17.41
CA TRP A 172 9.59 0.96 16.10
C TRP A 172 8.32 1.78 16.22
N ASN A 173 8.27 2.96 15.62
CA ASN A 173 7.12 3.87 15.69
C ASN A 173 6.32 3.83 14.40
N LEU A 174 5.00 3.79 14.52
CA LEU A 174 4.08 3.81 13.39
C LEU A 174 4.09 5.20 12.73
N ILE A 175 4.50 5.27 11.47
CA ILE A 175 4.58 6.52 10.69
C ILE A 175 3.56 6.60 9.56
N PHE A 176 2.95 5.47 9.17
CA PHE A 176 1.83 5.42 8.26
C PHE A 176 0.90 4.30 8.65
N LYS A 177 -0.40 4.56 8.53
CA LYS A 177 -1.44 3.58 8.81
C LYS A 177 -2.60 3.76 7.85
N HIS A 178 -3.09 2.65 7.32
CA HIS A 178 -4.33 2.57 6.57
C HIS A 178 -5.06 1.28 6.99
N PRO A 179 -6.40 1.30 7.13
CA PRO A 179 -7.30 2.45 7.18
C PRO A 179 -6.93 3.42 8.32
N SER A 180 -7.24 4.71 8.12
CA SER A 180 -7.04 5.76 9.12
C SER A 180 -7.98 6.94 8.88
N GLY A 181 -8.29 7.69 9.94
CA GLY A 181 -9.04 8.94 9.86
C GLY A 181 -8.39 9.95 8.93
N ASP A 182 -7.06 9.91 8.81
CA ASP A 182 -6.28 10.72 7.86
C ASP A 182 -6.72 10.51 6.40
N TYR A 183 -7.31 9.33 6.10
CA TYR A 183 -7.75 8.89 4.78
C TYR A 183 -9.24 8.53 4.73
N GLY A 184 -10.02 8.95 5.73
CA GLY A 184 -11.48 8.84 5.75
C GLY A 184 -12.08 7.76 6.64
N ASP A 185 -11.28 6.91 7.29
CA ASP A 185 -11.78 5.78 8.10
C ASP A 185 -11.02 5.63 9.42
N SER A 186 -11.52 6.24 10.49
CA SER A 186 -10.84 6.27 11.80
C SER A 186 -11.13 5.07 12.71
N TRP A 187 -11.92 4.09 12.27
CA TRP A 187 -12.39 3.00 13.12
C TRP A 187 -11.26 2.16 13.73
N ALA A 188 -10.11 2.08 13.04
CA ALA A 188 -8.94 1.34 13.49
C ALA A 188 -7.99 2.16 14.37
N ASP A 189 -8.02 3.50 14.28
CA ASP A 189 -6.94 4.37 14.76
C ASP A 189 -6.61 4.16 16.24
N SER A 190 -7.63 4.07 17.09
CA SER A 190 -7.47 3.89 18.55
C SER A 190 -6.98 2.50 18.96
N ARG A 191 -6.98 1.54 18.03
CA ARG A 191 -6.59 0.14 18.25
C ARG A 191 -5.19 -0.14 17.75
N LEU A 192 -4.66 0.66 16.84
CA LEU A 192 -3.34 0.43 16.28
C LEU A 192 -2.25 0.60 17.33
N THR A 193 -1.15 -0.14 17.15
CA THR A 193 -0.01 -0.11 18.06
C THR A 193 0.95 1.01 17.62
N PRO A 194 0.97 2.19 18.26
CA PRO A 194 1.74 3.35 17.77
C PRO A 194 3.25 3.17 17.93
N SER A 195 3.68 2.33 18.87
CA SER A 195 5.09 2.03 19.12
C SER A 195 5.26 0.58 19.57
N VAL A 196 6.29 -0.08 19.05
CA VAL A 196 6.64 -1.47 19.35
C VAL A 196 8.08 -1.52 19.86
N SER A 197 8.26 -2.01 21.09
CA SER A 197 9.58 -2.34 21.64
C SER A 197 9.87 -3.82 21.37
N TYR A 198 10.82 -4.11 20.49
CA TYR A 198 11.17 -5.48 20.09
C TYR A 198 12.52 -5.91 20.69
N SER A 199 12.56 -7.11 21.28
CA SER A 199 13.75 -7.69 21.91
C SER A 199 14.78 -8.21 20.91
N GLY A 200 14.39 -8.40 19.64
CA GLY A 200 15.21 -9.03 18.62
C GLY A 200 14.88 -10.52 18.37
N SER A 201 13.94 -11.10 19.11
CA SER A 201 13.49 -12.48 18.89
C SER A 201 12.01 -12.68 19.18
N GLY A 202 11.42 -13.68 18.53
CA GLY A 202 10.00 -14.04 18.68
C GLY A 202 9.04 -13.11 17.94
N ASN A 203 7.75 -13.27 18.23
CA ASN A 203 6.70 -12.45 17.65
C ASN A 203 6.24 -11.39 18.65
N VAL A 204 5.87 -10.22 18.14
CA VAL A 204 5.12 -9.21 18.88
C VAL A 204 3.70 -9.20 18.36
N ASN A 205 2.73 -9.15 19.28
CA ASN A 205 1.33 -9.00 18.93
C ASN A 205 1.04 -7.55 18.58
N ILE A 206 0.64 -7.30 17.34
CA ILE A 206 0.18 -6.00 16.87
C ILE A 206 -1.23 -6.13 16.29
N ASN A 207 -1.91 -5.00 16.19
CA ASN A 207 -3.24 -4.94 15.58
C ASN A 207 -3.12 -4.56 14.10
N ILE A 208 -3.60 -5.44 13.21
CA ILE A 208 -3.54 -5.26 11.75
C ILE A 208 -4.97 -5.21 11.20
N PRO A 209 -5.44 -4.06 10.69
CA PRO A 209 -6.77 -3.93 10.10
C PRO A 209 -6.96 -4.79 8.85
N GLU A 210 -8.21 -4.96 8.41
CA GLU A 210 -8.52 -5.42 7.06
C GLU A 210 -7.92 -4.48 6.01
N TYR A 211 -7.40 -5.03 4.90
CA TYR A 211 -6.68 -4.28 3.88
C TYR A 211 -5.61 -3.33 4.46
N GLY A 212 -5.03 -3.74 5.59
CA GLY A 212 -4.22 -2.86 6.41
C GLY A 212 -2.84 -2.62 5.82
N VAL A 213 -2.39 -1.37 5.81
CA VAL A 213 -1.00 -1.01 5.51
C VAL A 213 -0.44 -0.27 6.72
N LEU A 214 0.55 -0.88 7.39
CA LEU A 214 1.26 -0.28 8.51
C LEU A 214 2.73 -0.11 8.14
N ILE A 215 3.25 1.11 8.32
CA ILE A 215 4.69 1.37 8.13
C ILE A 215 5.25 1.86 9.45
N TYR A 216 6.21 1.10 9.98
CA TYR A 216 6.97 1.45 11.16
C TYR A 216 8.35 1.96 10.78
N LYS A 217 8.83 2.96 11.52
CA LYS A 217 10.20 3.47 11.46
C LYS A 217 10.93 3.19 12.77
N LYS A 218 12.15 2.66 12.66
CA LYS A 218 13.04 2.46 13.81
C LYS A 218 13.51 3.80 14.36
N GLN A 219 13.51 3.94 15.70
CA GLN A 219 14.11 5.07 16.40
C GLN A 219 15.63 5.11 16.24
#